data_AF-A0A222ERK2-F1
#
_entry.id   AF-A0A222ERK2-F1
#
_cell.length_a   1.000
_cell.length_b   1.000
_cell.length_c   1.000
_cell.angle_alpha   90.00
_cell.angle_beta   90.00
_cell.angle_gamma   90.00
#
_symmetry.space_group_name_H-M   'P 1'
#
loop_
_entity.id
_entity.type
_entity.pdbx_description
1 polymer ?
#
loop_
_entity_poly.entity_id
_entity_poly.type
_entity_poly.pdbx_seq_one_letter_code
_entity_poly.pdbx_strand_id
1 'polypeptide(L)'
;MRKIALFAAASAAALTLAACSEATQDAAEATGEEMAADAEANMEAVEATADEAMADVAAEADEATAEVEAAVEGETVEEAAAE
;
A
#
# COMPACT_ATOMS: atom_id res chain seq x y z
N MET A 1 -11.13 61.78 -2.87
CA MET A 1 -11.57 60.68 -1.98
C MET A 1 -11.77 59.34 -2.69
N ARG A 2 -12.24 59.27 -3.95
CA ARG A 2 -12.47 57.99 -4.67
C ARG A 2 -11.21 57.18 -5.02
N LYS A 3 -10.04 57.82 -5.13
CA LYS A 3 -8.78 57.18 -5.57
C LYS A 3 -8.03 56.45 -4.44
N ILE A 4 -8.26 56.82 -3.18
CA ILE A 4 -7.57 56.23 -2.02
C ILE A 4 -8.23 54.90 -1.63
N ALA A 5 -9.55 54.78 -1.80
CA ALA A 5 -10.29 53.55 -1.53
C ALA A 5 -9.88 52.38 -2.44
N LEU A 6 -9.50 52.65 -3.70
CA LEU A 6 -9.11 51.59 -4.65
C LEU A 6 -7.72 51.00 -4.35
N PHE A 7 -6.79 51.82 -3.84
CA PHE A 7 -5.46 51.32 -3.44
C PHE A 7 -5.50 50.42 -2.21
N ALA A 8 -6.40 50.69 -1.26
CA ALA A 8 -6.59 49.85 -0.07
C ALA A 8 -7.20 48.48 -0.42
N ALA A 9 -8.18 48.44 -1.33
CA ALA A 9 -8.78 47.20 -1.78
C ALA A 9 -7.81 46.33 -2.61
N ALA A 10 -6.99 46.95 -3.47
CA ALA A 10 -6.00 46.23 -4.27
C ALA A 10 -4.84 45.66 -3.43
N SER A 11 -4.39 46.39 -2.41
CA SER A 11 -3.35 45.91 -1.49
C SER A 11 -3.86 44.82 -0.54
N ALA A 12 -5.11 44.90 -0.08
CA ALA A 12 -5.74 43.81 0.68
C ALA A 12 -5.87 42.53 -0.16
N ALA A 13 -6.28 42.65 -1.42
CA ALA A 13 -6.40 41.51 -2.34
C ALA A 13 -5.04 40.87 -2.68
N ALA A 14 -3.99 41.68 -2.85
CA ALA A 14 -2.63 41.18 -3.09
C ALA A 14 -2.04 40.48 -1.84
N LEU A 15 -2.31 40.99 -0.64
CA LEU A 15 -1.92 40.34 0.61
C LEU A 15 -2.66 39.01 0.84
N THR A 16 -3.94 38.92 0.50
CA THR A 16 -4.67 37.65 0.55
C THR A 16 -4.20 36.65 -0.50
N LEU A 17 -3.75 37.10 -1.69
CA LEU A 17 -3.24 36.20 -2.72
C LEU A 17 -1.86 35.63 -2.35
N ALA A 18 -0.99 36.42 -1.70
CA ALA A 18 0.28 35.95 -1.17
C ALA A 18 0.09 34.95 0.00
N ALA A 19 -0.86 35.21 0.90
CA ALA A 19 -1.21 34.28 1.97
C ALA A 19 -1.85 32.99 1.43
N CYS A 20 -2.64 33.07 0.35
CA CYS A 20 -3.12 31.87 -0.33
C CYS A 20 -2.00 31.11 -1.05
N SER A 21 -0.90 31.75 -1.46
CA SER A 21 0.22 31.07 -2.13
C SER A 21 1.08 30.27 -1.15
N GLU A 22 1.37 30.83 0.03
CA GLU A 22 2.12 30.15 1.10
C GLU A 22 1.26 29.04 1.73
N ALA A 23 -0.01 29.32 2.05
CA ALA A 23 -0.92 28.30 2.58
C ALA A 23 -1.24 27.18 1.57
N THR A 24 -1.28 27.47 0.25
CA THR A 24 -1.45 26.43 -0.77
C THR A 24 -0.18 25.59 -0.91
N GLN A 25 1.00 26.19 -0.76
CA GLN A 25 2.26 25.47 -0.80
C GLN A 25 2.41 24.55 0.42
N ASP A 26 2.14 25.05 1.64
CA ASP A 26 2.11 24.23 2.86
C ASP A 26 1.08 23.08 2.75
N ALA A 27 -0.10 23.35 2.20
CA ALA A 27 -1.11 22.32 1.99
C ALA A 27 -0.68 21.28 0.94
N ALA A 28 0.01 21.70 -0.12
CA ALA A 28 0.54 20.78 -1.14
C ALA A 28 1.69 19.92 -0.60
N GLU A 29 2.57 20.50 0.22
CA GLU A 29 3.66 19.78 0.89
C GLU A 29 3.11 18.77 1.89
N ALA A 30 2.14 19.17 2.73
CA ALA A 30 1.44 18.25 3.63
C ALA A 30 0.69 17.13 2.88
N THR A 31 0.04 17.44 1.76
CA THR A 31 -0.61 16.42 0.91
C THR A 31 0.42 15.46 0.30
N GLY A 32 1.59 15.97 -0.09
CA GLY A 32 2.69 15.16 -0.63
C GLY A 32 3.27 14.21 0.41
N GLU A 33 3.47 14.70 1.64
CA GLU A 33 3.91 13.89 2.78
C GLU A 33 2.85 12.83 3.16
N GLU A 34 1.58 13.19 3.19
CA GLU A 34 0.48 12.27 3.46
C GLU A 34 0.36 11.18 2.39
N MET A 35 0.49 11.54 1.10
CA MET A 35 0.52 10.56 0.01
C MET A 35 1.72 9.62 0.08
N ALA A 36 2.89 10.11 0.51
CA ALA A 36 4.07 9.29 0.71
C ALA A 36 3.86 8.30 1.88
N ALA A 37 3.32 8.77 3.00
CA ALA A 37 3.00 7.95 4.16
C ALA A 37 1.94 6.87 3.83
N ASP A 38 0.90 7.24 3.08
CA ASP A 38 -0.12 6.29 2.62
C ASP A 38 0.48 5.25 1.67
N ALA A 39 1.37 5.66 0.76
CA ALA A 39 2.02 4.72 -0.15
C ALA A 39 2.91 3.73 0.63
N GLU A 40 3.67 4.20 1.61
CA GLU A 40 4.51 3.35 2.47
C GLU A 40 3.66 2.37 3.29
N ALA A 41 2.61 2.84 3.96
CA ALA A 41 1.70 1.99 4.72
C ALA A 41 0.99 0.93 3.85
N ASN A 42 0.58 1.30 2.63
CA ASN A 42 -0.02 0.33 1.70
C ASN A 42 0.99 -0.68 1.18
N MET A 43 2.24 -0.28 0.91
CA MET A 43 3.30 -1.23 0.52
C MET A 43 3.60 -2.21 1.64
N GLU A 44 3.72 -1.76 2.88
CA GLU A 44 3.92 -2.64 4.05
C GLU A 44 2.74 -3.61 4.21
N ALA A 45 1.50 -3.15 4.05
CA ALA A 45 0.31 -4.01 4.13
C ALA A 45 0.27 -5.07 3.01
N VAL A 46 0.67 -4.70 1.79
CA VAL A 46 0.78 -5.64 0.66
C VAL A 46 1.89 -6.66 0.89
N GLU A 47 3.05 -6.24 1.39
CA GLU A 47 4.17 -7.13 1.70
C GLU A 47 3.77 -8.15 2.78
N ALA A 48 3.17 -7.70 3.88
CA ALA A 48 2.68 -8.61 4.92
C ALA A 48 1.65 -9.62 4.41
N THR A 49 0.72 -9.17 3.56
CA THR A 49 -0.29 -10.06 2.94
C THR A 49 0.35 -11.05 1.98
N ALA A 50 1.37 -10.62 1.22
CA ALA A 50 2.09 -11.48 0.28
C ALA A 50 2.91 -12.55 1.01
N ASP A 51 3.56 -12.20 2.11
CA ASP A 51 4.31 -13.14 2.95
C ASP A 51 3.39 -14.20 3.57
N GLU A 52 2.23 -13.80 4.08
CA GLU A 52 1.23 -14.74 4.63
C GLU A 52 0.70 -15.68 3.53
N ALA A 53 0.35 -15.14 2.36
CA ALA A 53 -0.09 -15.95 1.23
C ALA A 53 0.99 -16.93 0.74
N MET A 54 2.27 -16.51 0.73
CA MET A 54 3.38 -17.39 0.38
C MET A 54 3.58 -18.51 1.41
N ALA A 55 3.43 -18.21 2.70
CA ALA A 55 3.51 -19.21 3.76
C ALA A 55 2.39 -20.25 3.64
N ASP A 56 1.16 -19.82 3.34
CA ASP A 56 0.02 -20.72 3.13
C ASP A 56 0.26 -21.63 1.89
N VAL A 57 0.71 -21.06 0.77
CA VAL A 57 1.03 -21.83 -0.44
C VAL A 57 2.16 -22.83 -0.18
N ALA A 58 3.18 -22.46 0.58
CA ALA A 58 4.26 -23.37 0.95
C ALA A 58 3.75 -24.54 1.81
N ALA A 59 2.88 -24.26 2.79
CA ALA A 59 2.28 -25.30 3.62
C ALA A 59 1.39 -26.26 2.81
N GLU A 60 0.57 -25.74 1.89
CA GLU A 60 -0.28 -26.55 1.01
C GLU A 60 0.57 -27.41 0.05
N ALA A 61 1.70 -26.88 -0.44
CA ALA A 61 2.63 -27.63 -1.28
C ALA A 61 3.34 -28.77 -0.52
N ASP A 62 3.73 -28.54 0.73
CA ASP A 62 4.31 -29.57 1.60
C ASP A 62 3.27 -30.67 1.91
N GLU A 63 2.02 -30.29 2.19
CA GLU A 63 0.92 -31.25 2.41
C GLU A 63 0.64 -32.09 1.16
N ALA A 64 0.54 -31.46 -0.01
CA ALA A 64 0.35 -32.17 -1.27
C ALA A 64 1.51 -33.13 -1.59
N THR A 65 2.75 -32.73 -1.26
CA THR A 65 3.92 -33.61 -1.42
C THR A 65 3.84 -34.82 -0.50
N ALA A 66 3.47 -34.62 0.77
CA ALA A 66 3.31 -35.70 1.74
C ALA A 66 2.19 -36.67 1.34
N GLU A 67 1.08 -36.18 0.77
CA GLU A 67 0.00 -37.04 0.25
C GLU A 67 0.48 -37.89 -0.93
N VAL A 68 1.25 -37.31 -1.86
CA VAL A 68 1.82 -38.04 -3.00
C VAL A 68 2.80 -39.11 -2.53
N GLU A 69 3.70 -38.80 -1.59
CA GLU A 69 4.63 -39.78 -1.02
C GLU A 69 3.89 -40.93 -0.34
N ALA A 70 2.87 -40.62 0.46
CA ALA A 70 2.04 -41.63 1.12
C ALA A 70 1.28 -42.52 0.12
N ALA A 71 0.78 -41.94 -0.98
CA ALA A 71 0.09 -42.69 -2.02
C ALA A 71 1.05 -43.66 -2.75
N VAL A 72 2.26 -43.21 -3.07
CA VAL A 72 3.29 -44.05 -3.70
C VAL A 72 3.74 -45.17 -2.75
N GLU A 73 4.02 -44.87 -1.48
CA GLU A 73 4.36 -45.90 -0.50
C GLU A 73 3.24 -46.93 -0.37
N GLY A 74 1.98 -46.48 -0.29
CA GLY A 74 0.81 -47.35 -0.22
C GLY A 74 0.70 -48.30 -1.42
N GLU A 75 0.89 -47.78 -2.64
CA GLU A 75 0.90 -48.58 -3.87
C GLU A 75 1.99 -49.66 -3.83
N THR A 76 3.20 -49.34 -3.38
CA THR A 76 4.29 -50.34 -3.29
C THR A 76 4.01 -51.45 -2.27
N VAL A 77 3.32 -51.13 -1.17
CA VAL A 77 2.94 -52.12 -0.16
C VAL A 77 1.84 -53.04 -0.69
N GLU A 78 0.87 -52.49 -1.42
CA GLU A 78 -0.18 -53.28 -2.09
C GLU A 78 0.39 -54.20 -3.17
N GLU A 79 1.31 -53.73 -4.01
CA GLU A 79 2.00 -54.61 -4.98
C GLU A 79 2.81 -55.71 -4.30
N ALA A 80 3.55 -55.39 -3.23
CA ALA A 80 4.31 -56.39 -2.48
C ALA A 80 3.43 -57.42 -1.74
N ALA A 81 2.18 -57.08 -1.42
CA ALA A 81 1.21 -57.98 -0.81
C ALA A 81 0.48 -58.88 -1.82
N ALA A 82 0.58 -58.57 -3.12
CA ALA A 82 -0.05 -59.31 -4.21
C ALA A 82 0.85 -60.38 -4.87
N GLU A 83 2.16 -60.41 -4.56
CA GLU A 83 3.10 -61.50 -4.89
C GLU A 83 3.14 -62.61 -3.82
#